data_AF-A0A820MVF9-F1
#
_entry.id   AF-A0A820MVF9-F1
#
_cell.length_a   1.000
_cell.length_b   1.000
_cell.length_c   1.000
_cell.angle_alpha   90.00
_cell.angle_beta   90.00
_cell.angle_gamma   90.00
#
_symmetry.space_group_name_H-M   'P 1'
#
loop_
_entity.id
_entity.type
_entity.pdbx_description
1 polymer ?
#
loop_
_entity_poly.entity_id
_entity_poly.type
_entity_poly.pdbx_seq_one_letter_code
_entity_poly.pdbx_strand_id
1 'polypeptide(L)'
;MTFLVTLFYLQYYGRWTTTQKNIVNTFISTIGSTPWFNIQKSYYYQATSTSSTVFTTGPLTLGSTTTDNYSYGTQLTGSNIPRIIYNHIKSGQLQNDLQGIYLVLSSSDVKENYSSSASFGTNYCGYHSAFSVSGSRYIYGFIGNPQKSIGSCSVYNHLVSPNGDVGVDAMLGPVAHEIMEAMSDPLLNAWLDSNGSENADKW
;
A
#
# COMPACT_ATOMS: atom_id res chain seq x y z
N MET A 1 19.66 -0.68 12.25
CA MET A 1 18.21 -0.49 12.44
C MET A 1 17.55 -1.65 11.71
N THR A 2 16.95 -2.60 12.44
CA THR A 2 16.31 -3.78 11.86
C THR A 2 14.89 -3.38 11.49
N PHE A 3 14.57 -3.36 10.21
CA PHE A 3 13.22 -3.06 9.73
C PHE A 3 12.41 -4.37 9.80
N LEU A 4 11.79 -4.62 10.95
CA LEU A 4 10.89 -5.77 11.14
C LEU A 4 9.46 -5.31 10.89
N VAL A 5 9.01 -5.39 9.64
CA VAL A 5 7.62 -5.07 9.34
C VAL A 5 6.71 -6.13 9.95
N THR A 6 5.83 -5.70 10.85
CA THR A 6 4.90 -6.60 11.56
C THR A 6 3.44 -6.15 11.44
N LEU A 7 3.19 -4.86 11.14
CA LEU A 7 1.86 -4.27 11.12
C LEU A 7 1.59 -3.42 9.87
N PHE A 8 0.36 -3.54 9.35
CA PHE A 8 -0.21 -2.55 8.43
C PHE A 8 -1.24 -1.68 9.12
N TYR A 9 -1.17 -0.39 8.86
CA TYR A 9 -2.16 0.58 9.30
C TYR A 9 -2.96 1.05 8.09
N LEU A 10 -4.28 0.89 8.12
CA LEU A 10 -5.13 1.25 6.98
C LEU A 10 -5.84 2.59 7.21
N GLN A 11 -5.77 3.45 6.20
CA GLN A 11 -6.50 4.71 6.13
C GLN A 11 -7.48 4.62 4.97
N TYR A 12 -8.76 4.40 5.29
CA TYR A 12 -9.83 4.41 4.31
C TYR A 12 -10.18 5.85 3.95
N TYR A 13 -9.66 6.33 2.82
CA TYR A 13 -9.85 7.68 2.33
C TYR A 13 -11.09 7.77 1.44
N GLY A 14 -12.02 8.65 1.79
CA GLY A 14 -13.27 8.87 1.07
C GLY A 14 -14.42 7.96 1.52
N ARG A 15 -15.37 7.70 0.62
CA ARG A 15 -16.62 7.00 0.94
C ARG A 15 -16.49 5.49 0.77
N TRP A 16 -16.44 4.81 1.91
CA TRP A 16 -16.34 3.36 2.00
C TRP A 16 -17.57 2.78 2.70
N THR A 17 -18.17 1.73 2.12
CA THR A 17 -19.21 0.96 2.81
C THR A 17 -18.59 -0.04 3.79
N THR A 18 -19.38 -0.51 4.76
CA THR A 18 -18.94 -1.56 5.69
C THR A 18 -18.53 -2.83 4.96
N THR A 19 -19.28 -3.23 3.92
CA THR A 19 -18.97 -4.42 3.11
C THR A 19 -17.60 -4.30 2.43
N GLN A 20 -17.32 -3.15 1.82
CA GLN A 20 -16.03 -2.90 1.17
C GLN A 20 -14.86 -2.96 2.15
N LYS A 21 -14.99 -2.32 3.33
CA LYS A 21 -13.97 -2.41 4.39
C LYS A 21 -13.78 -3.83 4.89
N ASN A 22 -14.85 -4.61 5.01
CA ASN A 22 -14.75 -6.00 5.45
C ASN A 22 -13.95 -6.84 4.47
N ILE A 23 -14.19 -6.71 3.15
CA ILE A 23 -13.41 -7.43 2.12
C ILE A 23 -11.91 -7.13 2.27
N VAL A 24 -11.56 -5.84 2.34
CA VAL A 24 -10.16 -5.39 2.46
C VAL A 24 -9.53 -5.86 3.78
N ASN A 25 -10.22 -5.68 4.90
CA ASN A 25 -9.73 -6.10 6.21
C ASN A 25 -9.51 -7.63 6.27
N THR A 26 -10.44 -8.42 5.71
CA THR A 26 -10.30 -9.88 5.63
C THR A 26 -9.11 -10.27 4.77
N PHE A 27 -8.91 -9.63 3.62
CA PHE A 27 -7.75 -9.90 2.78
C PHE A 27 -6.43 -9.61 3.50
N ILE A 28 -6.28 -8.42 4.08
CA ILE A 28 -5.03 -8.00 4.73
C ILE A 28 -4.75 -8.79 6.01
N SER A 29 -5.78 -9.14 6.77
CA SER A 29 -5.61 -9.96 7.98
C SER A 29 -5.23 -11.42 7.69
N THR A 30 -5.42 -11.90 6.47
CA THR A 30 -5.13 -13.31 6.10
C THR A 30 -3.91 -13.46 5.23
N ILE A 31 -3.60 -12.50 4.35
CA ILE A 31 -2.51 -12.59 3.36
C ILE A 31 -1.16 -12.91 3.99
N GLY A 32 -0.83 -12.29 5.13
CA GLY A 32 0.45 -12.44 5.84
C GLY A 32 0.72 -13.85 6.41
N SER A 33 -0.25 -14.75 6.33
CA SER A 33 -0.17 -16.14 6.77
C SER A 33 -0.21 -17.16 5.63
N THR A 34 -0.35 -16.69 4.39
CA THR A 34 -0.50 -17.58 3.23
C THR A 34 0.83 -18.22 2.81
N PRO A 35 0.81 -19.40 2.18
CA PRO A 35 2.01 -19.96 1.55
C PRO A 35 2.62 -19.04 0.50
N TRP A 36 1.81 -18.29 -0.24
CA TRP A 36 2.27 -17.28 -1.19
C TRP A 36 3.10 -16.20 -0.48
N PHE A 37 2.60 -15.67 0.62
CA PHE A 37 3.34 -14.69 1.42
C PHE A 37 4.66 -15.24 2.00
N ASN A 38 4.75 -16.54 2.27
CA ASN A 38 6.01 -17.12 2.75
C ASN A 38 7.17 -17.00 1.75
N ILE A 39 6.89 -16.82 0.45
CA ILE A 39 7.93 -16.51 -0.55
C ILE A 39 8.60 -15.18 -0.23
N GLN A 40 7.86 -14.21 0.33
CA GLN A 40 8.42 -12.91 0.69
C GLN A 40 9.59 -13.03 1.65
N LYS A 41 9.53 -13.99 2.57
CA LYS A 41 10.54 -14.24 3.62
C LYS A 41 11.89 -14.67 3.05
N SER A 42 11.98 -15.01 1.76
CA SER A 42 13.23 -15.27 1.07
C SER A 42 13.92 -13.99 0.56
N TYR A 43 13.22 -12.85 0.57
CA TYR A 43 13.78 -11.54 0.21
C TYR A 43 14.34 -10.82 1.42
N TYR A 44 15.23 -9.86 1.17
CA TYR A 44 15.83 -9.01 2.19
C TYR A 44 16.10 -7.61 1.64
N TYR A 45 16.11 -6.63 2.54
CA TYR A 45 16.57 -5.29 2.26
C TYR A 45 18.08 -5.16 2.55
N GLN A 46 18.80 -4.44 1.69
CA GLN A 46 20.21 -4.08 1.92
C GLN A 46 20.49 -2.69 1.34
N ALA A 47 20.74 -1.69 2.20
CA ALA A 47 20.85 -0.29 1.79
C ALA A 47 22.02 0.00 0.81
N THR A 48 23.10 -0.75 0.93
CA THR A 48 24.30 -0.70 0.09
C THR A 48 24.91 -2.09 0.04
N SER A 49 25.78 -2.37 -0.94
CA SER A 49 26.48 -3.67 -1.05
C SER A 49 27.30 -4.06 0.20
N THR A 50 27.60 -3.10 1.07
CA THR A 50 28.36 -3.27 2.32
C THR A 50 27.51 -3.23 3.59
N SER A 51 26.22 -2.91 3.48
CA SER A 51 25.31 -2.86 4.63
C SER A 51 24.90 -4.26 5.08
N SER A 52 24.51 -4.41 6.34
CA SER A 52 23.89 -5.66 6.80
C SER A 52 22.58 -5.93 6.05
N THR A 53 22.33 -7.21 5.77
CA THR A 53 21.05 -7.65 5.22
C THR A 53 19.97 -7.67 6.31
N VAL A 54 18.75 -7.26 5.94
CA VAL A 54 17.57 -7.30 6.80
C VAL A 54 16.51 -8.12 6.07
N PHE A 55 16.33 -9.37 6.46
CA PHE A 55 15.32 -10.23 5.86
C PHE A 55 13.92 -9.73 6.16
N THR A 56 13.02 -9.88 5.19
CA THR A 56 11.62 -9.59 5.44
C THR A 56 11.07 -10.60 6.46
N THR A 57 10.21 -10.14 7.36
CA THR A 57 9.68 -10.95 8.46
C THR A 57 8.17 -11.02 8.44
N GLY A 58 7.59 -11.87 9.30
CA GLY A 58 6.14 -12.01 9.44
C GLY A 58 5.77 -12.99 10.56
N PRO A 59 4.47 -13.32 10.70
CA PRO A 59 3.38 -12.93 9.83
C PRO A 59 3.07 -11.43 9.91
N LEU A 60 2.57 -10.88 8.82
CA LEU A 60 2.00 -9.54 8.82
C LEU A 60 0.62 -9.59 9.49
N THR A 61 0.37 -8.65 10.37
CA THR A 61 -0.92 -8.53 11.04
C THR A 61 -1.54 -7.16 10.75
N LEU A 62 -2.86 -7.11 10.71
CA LEU A 62 -3.59 -5.86 10.54
C LEU A 62 -3.52 -5.08 11.87
N GLY A 63 -2.92 -3.89 11.84
CA GLY A 63 -2.93 -2.91 12.92
C GLY A 63 -4.24 -2.14 12.98
N SER A 64 -4.21 -0.93 13.55
CA SER A 64 -5.40 -0.10 13.61
C SER A 64 -5.82 0.39 12.22
N THR A 65 -7.13 0.57 12.04
CA THR A 65 -7.69 1.18 10.83
C THR A 65 -8.40 2.47 11.20
N THR A 66 -8.40 3.44 10.29
CA THR A 66 -9.09 4.72 10.44
C THR A 66 -9.80 5.09 9.15
N THR A 67 -10.72 6.04 9.23
CA THR A 67 -11.42 6.62 8.08
C THR A 67 -11.07 8.09 7.96
N ASP A 68 -10.74 8.50 6.75
CA ASP A 68 -10.55 9.89 6.39
C ASP A 68 -11.69 10.34 5.48
N ASN A 69 -12.54 11.24 5.97
CA ASN A 69 -13.70 11.73 5.21
C ASN A 69 -13.30 12.92 4.33
N TYR A 70 -12.44 12.67 3.34
CA TYR A 70 -12.00 13.63 2.32
C TYR A 70 -11.28 14.87 2.89
N SER A 71 -10.33 14.69 3.81
CA SER A 71 -9.58 15.79 4.45
C SER A 71 -8.81 16.69 3.48
N TYR A 72 -8.61 16.24 2.24
CA TYR A 72 -7.97 16.95 1.12
C TYR A 72 -8.87 16.99 -0.14
N GLY A 73 -10.17 16.69 0.00
CA GLY A 73 -11.11 16.62 -1.12
C GLY A 73 -10.98 15.33 -1.96
N THR A 74 -11.51 15.35 -3.18
CA THR A 74 -11.53 14.17 -4.08
C THR A 74 -10.39 14.15 -5.10
N GLN A 75 -9.52 15.17 -5.08
CA GLN A 75 -8.43 15.35 -6.02
C GLN A 75 -7.12 15.43 -5.24
N LEU A 76 -6.51 14.27 -5.03
CA LEU A 76 -5.28 14.14 -4.28
C LEU A 76 -4.06 14.39 -5.18
N THR A 77 -2.99 14.82 -4.54
CA THR A 77 -1.63 14.87 -5.08
C THR A 77 -0.73 13.92 -4.31
N GLY A 78 0.40 13.53 -4.89
CA GLY A 78 1.37 12.67 -4.20
C GLY A 78 1.83 13.23 -2.85
N SER A 79 1.86 14.56 -2.71
CA SER A 79 2.20 15.24 -1.44
C SER A 79 1.09 15.16 -0.36
N ASN A 80 -0.15 14.88 -0.75
CA ASN A 80 -1.26 14.75 0.20
C ASN A 80 -1.21 13.42 0.95
N ILE A 81 -0.77 12.34 0.30
CA ILE A 81 -0.73 11.00 0.92
C ILE A 81 0.10 10.95 2.22
N PRO A 82 1.39 11.36 2.26
CA PRO A 82 2.15 11.37 3.50
C PRO A 82 1.57 12.34 4.55
N ARG A 83 0.89 13.42 4.12
CA ARG A 83 0.22 14.35 5.06
C ARG A 83 -1.02 13.73 5.69
N ILE A 84 -1.83 13.00 4.93
CA ILE A 84 -2.99 12.25 5.46
C ILE A 84 -2.50 11.30 6.55
N ILE A 85 -1.52 10.46 6.24
CA ILE A 85 -0.95 9.49 7.19
C ILE A 85 -0.48 10.20 8.46
N TYR A 86 0.36 11.21 8.32
CA TYR A 86 0.95 11.88 9.46
C TYR A 86 -0.08 12.64 10.31
N ASN A 87 -1.14 13.19 9.71
CA ASN A 87 -2.23 13.82 10.45
C ASN A 87 -2.98 12.81 11.34
N HIS A 88 -3.25 11.61 10.84
CA HIS A 88 -3.90 10.54 11.63
C HIS A 88 -2.99 9.95 12.71
N ILE A 89 -1.67 9.91 12.49
CA ILE A 89 -0.69 9.58 13.54
C ILE A 89 -0.71 10.66 14.63
N LYS A 90 -0.64 11.94 14.23
CA LYS A 90 -0.59 13.08 15.15
C LYS A 90 -1.87 13.24 15.97
N SER A 91 -3.04 12.91 15.41
CA SER A 91 -4.32 12.93 16.11
C SER A 91 -4.54 11.73 17.03
N GLY A 92 -3.64 10.74 17.02
CA GLY A 92 -3.76 9.51 17.79
C GLY A 92 -4.75 8.49 17.21
N GLN A 93 -5.24 8.70 15.99
CA GLN A 93 -6.11 7.74 15.29
C GLN A 93 -5.31 6.54 14.76
N LEU A 94 -4.03 6.74 14.49
CA LEU A 94 -3.07 5.69 14.16
C LEU A 94 -1.93 5.69 15.17
N GLN A 95 -1.42 4.50 15.47
CA GLN A 95 -0.21 4.37 16.25
C GLN A 95 0.98 4.94 15.46
N ASN A 96 1.88 5.62 16.18
CA ASN A 96 3.18 5.98 15.65
C ASN A 96 4.11 4.75 15.71
N ASP A 97 4.31 4.10 14.57
CA ASP A 97 5.08 2.88 14.42
C ASP A 97 6.04 3.02 13.23
N LEU A 98 7.33 3.19 13.53
CA LEU A 98 8.38 3.31 12.53
C LEU A 98 8.75 1.99 11.87
N GLN A 99 8.17 0.87 12.33
CA GLN A 99 8.32 -0.46 11.75
C GLN A 99 7.03 -0.89 11.04
N GLY A 100 6.00 -0.06 11.01
CA GLY A 100 4.76 -0.31 10.30
C GLY A 100 4.80 0.21 8.86
N ILE A 101 3.88 -0.31 8.04
CA ILE A 101 3.56 0.25 6.73
C ILE A 101 2.16 0.89 6.79
N TYR A 102 2.08 2.14 6.35
CA TYR A 102 0.84 2.92 6.34
C TYR A 102 0.22 2.91 4.95
N LEU A 103 -0.97 2.32 4.79
CA LEU A 103 -1.66 2.25 3.50
C LEU A 103 -2.83 3.23 3.46
N VAL A 104 -2.82 4.13 2.48
CA VAL A 104 -3.97 4.95 2.13
C VAL A 104 -4.74 4.27 1.01
N LEU A 105 -5.96 3.83 1.33
CA LEU A 105 -6.86 3.16 0.40
C LEU A 105 -7.99 4.11 0.02
N SER A 106 -8.04 4.55 -1.24
CA SER A 106 -9.03 5.54 -1.65
C SER A 106 -10.29 4.94 -2.26
N SER A 107 -11.44 5.55 -1.96
CA SER A 107 -12.72 5.18 -2.57
C SER A 107 -12.76 5.54 -4.06
N SER A 108 -13.64 4.87 -4.81
CA SER A 108 -13.70 4.95 -6.28
C SER A 108 -13.96 6.34 -6.88
N ASP A 109 -14.40 7.30 -6.07
CA ASP A 109 -14.65 8.68 -6.47
C ASP A 109 -13.47 9.62 -6.26
N VAL A 110 -12.38 9.14 -5.68
CA VAL A 110 -11.15 9.87 -5.45
C VAL A 110 -10.20 9.66 -6.62
N LYS A 111 -9.58 10.75 -7.05
CA LYS A 111 -8.48 10.74 -8.00
C LYS A 111 -7.20 11.11 -7.27
N GLU A 112 -6.08 10.59 -7.75
CA GLU A 112 -4.77 10.92 -7.23
C GLU A 112 -3.81 11.14 -8.41
N ASN A 113 -3.06 12.24 -8.35
CA ASN A 113 -2.02 12.57 -9.30
C ASN A 113 -0.70 12.68 -8.54
N TYR A 114 0.10 11.62 -8.59
CA TYR A 114 1.39 11.58 -7.91
C TYR A 114 2.33 12.67 -8.45
N SER A 115 2.29 12.88 -9.77
CA SER A 115 3.03 13.94 -10.47
C SER A 115 2.22 14.49 -11.65
N SER A 116 2.79 15.44 -12.40
CA SER A 116 2.17 15.96 -13.63
C SER A 116 2.07 14.91 -14.75
N SER A 117 2.80 13.80 -14.66
CA SER A 117 2.86 12.74 -15.66
C SER A 117 2.38 11.37 -15.14
N ALA A 118 1.98 11.29 -13.87
CA ALA A 118 1.57 10.05 -13.23
C ALA A 118 0.26 10.26 -12.48
N SER A 119 -0.78 9.55 -12.93
CA SER A 119 -2.13 9.60 -12.36
C SER A 119 -2.71 8.20 -12.15
N PHE A 120 -3.42 8.04 -11.03
CA PHE A 120 -4.13 6.81 -10.69
C PHE A 120 -5.16 6.45 -11.77
N GLY A 121 -5.20 5.16 -12.13
CA GLY A 121 -6.12 4.64 -13.15
C GLY A 121 -5.70 4.94 -14.58
N THR A 122 -4.52 5.54 -14.78
CA THR A 122 -3.89 5.72 -16.10
C THR A 122 -2.47 5.18 -16.11
N ASN A 123 -1.67 5.57 -15.13
CA ASN A 123 -0.25 5.24 -15.06
C ASN A 123 0.07 4.17 -14.01
N TYR A 124 -0.72 4.11 -12.93
CA TYR A 124 -0.56 3.15 -11.84
C TYR A 124 -1.89 2.83 -11.16
N CYS A 125 -1.89 1.74 -10.41
CA CYS A 125 -3.02 1.26 -9.61
C CYS A 125 -2.74 1.33 -8.11
N GLY A 126 -1.47 1.30 -7.75
CA GLY A 126 -0.93 1.61 -6.45
C GLY A 126 0.52 2.09 -6.59
N TYR A 127 1.10 2.49 -5.48
CA TYR A 127 2.54 2.64 -5.33
C TYR A 127 2.89 2.59 -3.84
N HIS A 128 4.14 2.29 -3.53
CA HIS A 128 4.71 2.47 -2.21
C HIS A 128 5.87 3.46 -2.23
N SER A 129 6.19 4.03 -1.07
CA SER A 129 7.29 4.98 -0.90
C SER A 129 7.60 5.21 0.59
N ALA A 130 8.52 6.13 0.87
CA ALA A 130 8.86 6.55 2.22
C ALA A 130 8.80 8.07 2.36
N PHE A 131 8.48 8.54 3.56
CA PHE A 131 8.60 9.95 3.92
C PHE A 131 9.30 10.12 5.26
N SER A 132 9.86 11.31 5.50
CA SER A 132 10.55 11.62 6.75
C SER A 132 9.93 12.83 7.44
N VAL A 133 9.71 12.73 8.75
CA VAL A 133 9.26 13.84 9.61
C VAL A 133 10.14 13.88 10.84
N SER A 134 10.79 15.02 11.09
CA SER A 134 11.65 15.23 12.27
C SER A 134 12.69 14.13 12.48
N GLY A 135 13.32 13.67 11.40
CA GLY A 135 14.33 12.60 11.43
C GLY A 135 13.79 11.17 11.55
N SER A 136 12.48 10.99 11.79
CA SER A 136 11.81 9.69 11.76
C SER A 136 11.35 9.36 10.35
N ARG A 137 11.53 8.11 9.93
CA ARG A 137 11.17 7.64 8.59
C ARG A 137 9.99 6.67 8.66
N TYR A 138 9.04 6.87 7.76
CA TYR A 138 7.79 6.12 7.67
C TYR A 138 7.66 5.52 6.29
N ILE A 139 7.19 4.28 6.22
CA ILE A 139 6.91 3.59 4.95
C ILE A 139 5.42 3.66 4.69
N TYR A 140 5.05 3.90 3.45
CA TYR A 140 3.65 4.01 3.09
C TYR A 140 3.36 3.51 1.69
N GLY A 141 2.07 3.31 1.42
CA GLY A 141 1.57 3.09 0.08
C GLY A 141 0.23 3.80 -0.14
N PHE A 142 -0.05 4.07 -1.41
CA PHE A 142 -1.36 4.49 -1.88
C PHE A 142 -1.88 3.43 -2.83
N ILE A 143 -3.13 3.01 -2.62
CA ILE A 143 -3.83 2.15 -3.57
C ILE A 143 -5.24 2.73 -3.77
N GLY A 144 -5.65 2.91 -5.01
CA GLY A 144 -6.98 3.43 -5.34
C GLY A 144 -7.95 2.34 -5.72
N ASN A 145 -9.22 2.49 -5.35
CA ASN A 145 -10.29 1.64 -5.87
C ASN A 145 -10.55 1.98 -7.36
N PRO A 146 -10.24 1.08 -8.31
CA PRO A 146 -10.26 1.37 -9.73
C PRO A 146 -11.65 1.22 -10.36
N GLN A 147 -12.76 1.18 -9.61
CA GLN A 147 -14.11 0.98 -10.19
C GLN A 147 -14.41 1.92 -11.39
N LYS A 148 -13.90 3.16 -11.38
CA LYS A 148 -14.08 4.13 -12.47
C LYS A 148 -13.02 4.06 -13.58
N SER A 149 -11.95 3.31 -13.37
CA SER A 149 -10.80 3.13 -14.25
C SER A 149 -10.46 1.64 -14.40
N ILE A 150 -11.50 0.78 -14.36
CA ILE A 150 -11.30 -0.64 -14.10
C ILE A 150 -10.46 -1.32 -15.17
N GLY A 151 -10.59 -0.90 -16.43
CA GLY A 151 -9.80 -1.44 -17.54
C GLY A 151 -8.30 -1.21 -17.43
N SER A 152 -7.85 -0.25 -16.62
CA SER A 152 -6.43 0.02 -16.38
C SER A 152 -5.82 -0.87 -15.30
N CYS A 153 -6.62 -1.29 -14.32
CA CYS A 153 -6.17 -2.06 -13.16
C CYS A 153 -6.68 -3.50 -13.10
N SER A 154 -7.64 -3.86 -13.96
CA SER A 154 -8.11 -5.22 -14.20
C SER A 154 -8.56 -5.33 -15.66
N VAL A 155 -7.63 -5.72 -16.53
CA VAL A 155 -7.81 -5.68 -17.99
C VAL A 155 -8.85 -6.71 -18.47
N TYR A 156 -8.80 -7.93 -17.93
CA TYR A 156 -9.55 -9.06 -18.48
C TYR A 156 -10.83 -9.41 -17.73
N ASN A 157 -10.93 -9.13 -16.43
CA ASN A 157 -12.10 -9.46 -15.64
C ASN A 157 -12.62 -8.24 -14.85
N HIS A 158 -13.55 -7.51 -15.46
CA HIS A 158 -14.15 -6.30 -14.90
C HIS A 158 -15.68 -6.36 -14.76
N LEU A 159 -16.30 -7.53 -14.95
CA LEU A 159 -17.77 -7.69 -14.87
C LEU A 159 -18.21 -8.56 -13.69
N VAL A 160 -17.42 -9.57 -13.33
CA VAL A 160 -17.75 -10.52 -12.26
C VAL A 160 -16.52 -10.72 -11.40
N SER A 161 -16.67 -10.53 -10.10
CA SER A 161 -15.57 -10.66 -9.15
C SER A 161 -15.97 -11.53 -7.96
N PRO A 162 -15.00 -12.13 -7.24
CA PRO A 162 -15.28 -13.08 -6.16
C PRO A 162 -16.19 -12.55 -5.05
N ASN A 163 -16.12 -11.26 -4.74
CA ASN A 163 -16.93 -10.63 -3.69
C ASN A 163 -18.08 -9.78 -4.24
N GLY A 164 -18.30 -9.78 -5.56
CA GLY A 164 -19.35 -8.97 -6.20
C GLY A 164 -19.10 -7.45 -6.19
N ASP A 165 -17.92 -7.01 -5.74
CA ASP A 165 -17.45 -5.62 -5.85
C ASP A 165 -16.17 -5.60 -6.69
N VAL A 166 -16.33 -5.42 -8.00
CA VAL A 166 -15.23 -5.49 -8.97
C VAL A 166 -14.12 -4.50 -8.66
N GLY A 167 -14.47 -3.29 -8.23
CA GLY A 167 -13.51 -2.26 -7.86
C GLY A 167 -12.66 -2.68 -6.66
N VAL A 168 -13.30 -3.09 -5.56
CA VAL A 168 -12.53 -3.55 -4.39
C VAL A 168 -11.72 -4.80 -4.70
N ASP A 169 -12.27 -5.77 -5.43
CA ASP A 169 -11.54 -6.99 -5.78
C ASP A 169 -10.32 -6.72 -6.67
N ALA A 170 -10.47 -5.83 -7.66
CA ALA A 170 -9.35 -5.38 -8.49
C ALA A 170 -8.29 -4.58 -7.71
N MET A 171 -8.67 -3.97 -6.59
CA MET A 171 -7.75 -3.26 -5.70
C MET A 171 -6.90 -4.20 -4.85
N LEU A 172 -7.37 -5.42 -4.53
CA LEU A 172 -6.66 -6.34 -3.64
C LEU A 172 -5.33 -6.85 -4.24
N GLY A 173 -5.24 -7.00 -5.56
CA GLY A 173 -4.01 -7.35 -6.26
C GLY A 173 -2.90 -6.31 -6.05
N PRO A 174 -3.13 -5.04 -6.42
CA PRO A 174 -2.23 -3.93 -6.11
C PRO A 174 -1.92 -3.83 -4.60
N VAL A 175 -2.89 -3.99 -3.69
CA VAL A 175 -2.60 -4.03 -2.25
C VAL A 175 -1.55 -5.09 -1.91
N ALA A 176 -1.67 -6.31 -2.43
CA ALA A 176 -0.68 -7.36 -2.19
C ALA A 176 0.68 -7.03 -2.81
N HIS A 177 0.69 -6.49 -4.03
CA HIS A 177 1.91 -6.07 -4.73
C HIS A 177 2.67 -5.01 -3.94
N GLU A 178 2.01 -3.89 -3.59
CA GLU A 178 2.66 -2.80 -2.85
C GLU A 178 3.13 -3.22 -1.46
N ILE A 179 2.40 -4.14 -0.81
CA ILE A 179 2.81 -4.71 0.48
C ILE A 179 4.14 -5.46 0.35
N MET A 180 4.27 -6.28 -0.69
CA MET A 180 5.47 -7.11 -0.87
C MET A 180 6.67 -6.23 -1.18
N GLU A 181 6.52 -5.25 -2.06
CA GLU A 181 7.62 -4.36 -2.45
C GLU A 181 8.03 -3.46 -1.29
N ALA A 182 7.08 -2.85 -0.57
CA ALA A 182 7.39 -2.04 0.61
C ALA A 182 8.11 -2.80 1.73
N MET A 183 8.07 -4.13 1.75
CA MET A 183 8.83 -4.95 2.70
C MET A 183 10.24 -5.27 2.25
N SER A 184 10.46 -5.51 0.95
CA SER A 184 11.77 -5.84 0.39
C SER A 184 12.58 -4.61 -0.01
N ASP A 185 11.92 -3.52 -0.39
CA ASP A 185 12.50 -2.22 -0.69
C ASP A 185 11.72 -1.06 -0.02
N PRO A 186 11.69 -1.00 1.31
CA PRO A 186 10.94 0.04 2.03
C PRO A 186 11.35 1.47 1.66
N LEU A 187 12.55 1.70 1.14
CA LEU A 187 13.13 3.02 0.92
C LEU A 187 13.39 3.35 -0.55
N LEU A 188 12.91 2.51 -1.48
CA LEU A 188 13.10 2.65 -2.93
C LEU A 188 14.58 2.73 -3.34
N ASN A 189 15.42 1.99 -2.63
CA ASN A 189 16.86 1.97 -2.85
C ASN A 189 17.48 0.58 -2.64
N ALA A 190 16.68 -0.47 -2.83
CA ALA A 190 17.08 -1.86 -2.68
C ALA A 190 16.98 -2.62 -4.01
N TRP A 191 16.35 -3.80 -4.00
CA TRP A 191 16.48 -4.79 -5.07
C TRP A 191 15.63 -4.46 -6.28
N LEU A 192 16.29 -3.90 -7.30
CA LEU A 192 15.76 -3.73 -8.63
C LEU A 192 16.51 -4.61 -9.63
N ASP A 193 15.80 -5.16 -10.60
CA ASP A 193 16.44 -5.75 -11.77
C ASP A 193 17.01 -4.67 -12.72
N SER A 194 17.64 -5.10 -13.82
CA SER A 194 18.21 -4.17 -14.81
C SER A 194 17.18 -3.27 -15.51
N ASN A 195 15.89 -3.59 -15.42
CA ASN A 195 14.79 -2.80 -16.00
C ASN A 195 14.11 -1.92 -14.94
N GLY A 196 14.57 -1.94 -13.69
CA GLY A 196 13.96 -1.21 -12.58
C GLY A 196 12.75 -1.91 -11.97
N SER A 197 12.55 -3.20 -12.23
CA SER A 197 11.45 -3.98 -11.66
C SER A 197 11.83 -4.57 -10.31
N GLU A 198 10.90 -4.50 -9.37
CA GLU A 198 11.00 -5.09 -8.05
C GLU A 198 10.59 -6.57 -8.06
N ASN A 199 10.49 -7.18 -6.87
CA ASN A 199 10.14 -8.59 -6.71
C ASN A 199 8.67 -8.90 -7.04
N ALA A 200 7.73 -7.98 -6.79
CA ALA A 200 6.31 -8.21 -7.06
C ALA A 200 5.89 -7.85 -8.50
N ASP A 201 6.78 -7.20 -9.26
CA ASP A 201 6.70 -7.04 -10.72
C ASP A 201 7.00 -8.32 -11.51
N LYS A 202 7.52 -9.36 -10.85
CA LYS A 202 7.93 -10.61 -11.50
C LYS A 202 6.74 -11.56 -11.68
N TRP A 203 6.59 -12.05 -12.91
CA TRP A 203 5.56 -13.00 -13.34
C TRP A 203 5.99 -14.44 -13.12
#